data_AF-F2KKG9-F1
#
_entry.id   AF-F2KKG9-F1
#
_cell.length_a   1.000
_cell.length_b   1.000
_cell.length_c   1.000
_cell.angle_alpha   90.00
_cell.angle_beta   90.00
_cell.angle_gamma   90.00
#
_symmetry.space_group_name_H-M   'P 1'
#
loop_
_entity.id
_entity.type
_entity.pdbx_description
1 polymer ?
#
loop_
_entity_poly.entity_id
_entity_poly.type
_entity_poly.pdbx_seq_one_letter_code
_entity_poly.pdbx_strand_id
1 'polypeptide(L)'
;MWFKNLLIYRLTQDLPFDAEALETALASKLARPCASQELTTYGFVAPFGKGEDAPLVHVSQDFLLIAARKEERILPGSVVRDALKEKVEEIEAEQMRKVYKRNGTSSRMKSSRRSCRVRSSVVRPLLPPSRRNRA
;
A
#
# COMPACT_ATOMS: atom_id res chain seq x y z
N MET A 1 2.78 -8.77 20.91
CA MET A 1 1.78 -8.83 19.81
C MET A 1 1.80 -10.23 19.23
N TRP A 2 0.63 -10.81 18.94
CA TRP A 2 0.50 -12.14 18.31
C TRP A 2 0.01 -12.01 16.87
N PHE A 3 0.52 -12.87 15.98
CA PHE A 3 0.07 -12.92 14.58
C PHE A 3 -1.35 -13.48 14.51
N LYS A 4 -2.26 -12.77 13.83
CA LYS A 4 -3.64 -13.23 13.62
C LYS A 4 -3.76 -14.24 12.48
N ASN A 5 -2.86 -14.15 11.50
CA ASN A 5 -2.79 -15.00 10.32
C ASN A 5 -1.32 -15.27 10.02
N LEU A 6 -1.00 -16.46 9.50
CA LEU A 6 0.36 -16.87 9.17
C LEU A 6 0.42 -17.47 7.76
N LEU A 7 1.35 -16.97 6.95
CA LEU A 7 1.74 -17.57 5.68
C LEU A 7 3.23 -17.88 5.74
N ILE A 8 3.59 -19.13 5.44
CA ILE A 8 4.96 -19.62 5.57
C ILE A 8 5.56 -19.72 4.16
N TYR A 9 6.68 -19.05 3.96
CA TYR A 9 7.46 -19.12 2.72
C TYR A 9 8.80 -19.79 3.02
N ARG A 10 9.21 -20.74 2.17
CA ARG A 10 10.52 -21.38 2.24
C ARG A 10 11.43 -20.77 1.18
N LEU A 11 12.51 -20.13 1.61
CA LEU A 11 13.57 -19.68 0.70
C LEU A 11 14.32 -20.92 0.20
N THR A 12 14.51 -21.02 -1.11
CA THR A 12 15.19 -22.16 -1.75
C THR A 12 16.70 -21.99 -1.82
N GLN A 13 17.21 -20.78 -1.56
CA GLN A 13 18.61 -20.42 -1.60
C GLN A 13 19.03 -19.84 -0.24
N ASP A 14 20.28 -20.09 0.14
CA ASP A 14 20.87 -19.45 1.30
C ASP A 14 21.18 -17.98 0.98
N LEU A 15 20.37 -17.09 1.56
CA LEU A 15 20.59 -15.66 1.53
C LEU A 15 21.24 -15.25 2.86
N PRO A 16 22.48 -14.72 2.84
CA PRO A 16 23.06 -14.11 4.03
C PRO A 16 22.27 -12.84 4.33
N PHE A 17 21.45 -12.89 5.39
CA PHE A 17 20.75 -11.70 5.87
C PHE A 17 21.64 -10.96 6.85
N ASP A 18 22.27 -9.90 6.36
CA ASP A 18 22.86 -8.89 7.21
C ASP A 18 21.81 -7.82 7.55
N ALA A 19 21.67 -7.50 8.84
CA ALA A 19 20.65 -6.59 9.33
C ALA A 19 20.87 -5.16 8.82
N GLU A 20 22.13 -4.71 8.76
CA GLU A 20 22.51 -3.37 8.31
C GLU A 20 22.28 -3.20 6.80
N ALA A 21 22.71 -4.19 6.01
CA ALA A 21 22.44 -4.22 4.57
C ALA A 21 20.93 -4.25 4.28
N LEU A 22 20.16 -5.02 5.05
CA LEU A 22 18.71 -5.09 4.89
C LEU A 22 18.06 -3.75 5.24
N GLU A 23 18.43 -3.12 6.35
CA GLU A 23 17.91 -1.82 6.74
C GLU A 23 18.19 -0.75 5.68
N THR A 24 19.40 -0.73 5.12
CA THR A 24 19.78 0.16 4.02
C THR A 24 18.92 -0.09 2.78
N ALA A 25 18.68 -1.35 2.42
CA ALA A 25 17.81 -1.71 1.30
C ALA A 25 16.35 -1.30 1.53
N LEU A 26 15.83 -1.45 2.76
CA LEU A 26 14.47 -1.06 3.11
C LEU A 26 14.28 0.46 3.15
N ALA A 27 15.32 1.21 3.56
CA ALA A 27 15.32 2.68 3.56
C ALA A 27 15.10 3.27 2.16
N SER A 28 15.47 2.54 1.09
CA SER A 28 15.19 2.97 -0.29
C SER A 28 13.69 2.99 -0.65
N LYS A 29 12.84 2.27 0.11
CA LYS A 29 11.41 2.08 -0.17
C LYS A 29 10.55 2.31 1.07
N LEU A 30 10.76 3.44 1.73
CA LEU A 30 9.93 3.86 2.85
C LEU A 30 8.45 4.03 2.46
N ALA A 31 7.56 3.72 3.39
CA ALA A 31 6.14 3.95 3.20
C ALA A 31 5.85 5.44 3.16
N ARG A 32 5.49 5.92 1.96
CA ARG A 32 5.00 7.28 1.76
C ARG A 32 3.47 7.32 1.85
N PRO A 33 2.88 8.45 2.30
CA PRO A 33 1.43 8.62 2.25
C PRO A 33 0.93 8.57 0.81
N CYS A 34 -0.28 8.03 0.62
CA CYS A 34 -0.85 7.92 -0.71
C CYS A 34 -1.12 9.30 -1.34
N ALA A 35 -0.50 9.57 -2.49
CA ALA A 35 -0.70 10.83 -3.22
C ALA A 35 -2.13 10.93 -3.75
N SER A 36 -2.61 12.16 -3.96
CA SER A 36 -4.01 12.40 -4.38
C SER A 36 -4.42 11.68 -5.68
N GLN A 37 -3.45 11.39 -6.55
CA GLN A 37 -3.66 10.71 -7.84
C GLN A 37 -3.32 9.22 -7.79
N GLU A 38 -2.65 8.72 -6.75
CA GLU A 38 -2.28 7.32 -6.63
C GLU A 38 -3.44 6.52 -6.00
N LEU A 39 -3.64 5.28 -6.48
CA LEU A 39 -4.68 4.38 -5.97
C LEU A 39 -4.15 3.54 -4.79
N THR A 40 -2.92 3.08 -4.91
CA THR A 40 -2.26 2.25 -3.91
C THR A 40 -0.81 2.66 -3.78
N THR A 41 -0.32 2.67 -2.55
CA THR A 41 1.08 2.88 -2.23
C THR A 41 1.55 1.76 -1.32
N TYR A 42 2.79 1.31 -1.52
CA TYR A 42 3.40 0.24 -0.75
C TYR A 42 4.79 0.69 -0.30
N GLY A 43 5.11 0.48 0.97
CA GLY A 43 6.46 0.70 1.45
C GLY A 43 6.67 0.12 2.85
N PHE A 44 7.89 0.27 3.35
CA PHE A 44 8.30 -0.26 4.64
C PHE A 44 8.14 0.75 5.75
N VAL A 45 7.83 0.25 6.95
CA VAL A 45 7.68 1.03 8.18
C VAL A 45 8.35 0.29 9.32
N ALA A 46 8.70 1.00 10.38
CA ALA A 46 9.22 0.38 11.59
C ALA A 46 8.18 -0.59 12.20
N PRO A 47 8.57 -1.84 12.54
CA PRO A 47 7.68 -2.81 13.17
C PRO A 47 7.32 -2.42 14.61
N PHE A 48 8.21 -1.69 15.28
CA PHE A 48 8.09 -1.18 16.64
C PHE A 48 8.49 0.29 16.71
N GLY A 49 7.84 1.05 17.60
CA GLY A 49 8.09 2.48 17.78
C GLY A 49 7.17 3.37 16.93
N LYS A 50 7.02 4.62 17.37
CA LYS A 50 6.37 5.70 16.63
C LYS A 50 7.43 6.78 16.45
N GLY A 51 7.91 6.98 15.22
CA GLY A 51 8.95 7.96 14.90
C GLY A 51 9.53 7.70 13.51
N GLU A 52 10.06 8.74 12.87
CA GLU A 52 10.75 8.61 11.57
C GLU A 52 12.12 7.95 11.71
N ASP A 53 12.77 8.07 12.87
CA ASP A 53 14.08 7.45 13.18
C ASP A 53 13.98 6.03 13.76
N ALA A 54 12.79 5.42 13.73
CA ALA A 54 12.61 4.08 14.27
C ALA A 54 13.22 3.02 13.32
N PRO A 55 13.96 2.03 13.85
CA PRO A 55 14.64 1.04 13.02
C PRO A 55 13.65 0.25 12.17
N LEU A 56 13.94 0.11 10.87
CA LEU A 56 13.06 -0.56 9.91
C LEU A 56 13.09 -2.08 10.08
N VAL A 57 14.19 -2.59 10.63
CA VAL A 57 14.41 -4.00 10.92
C VAL A 57 14.51 -4.16 12.44
N HIS A 58 13.69 -5.03 13.00
CA HIS A 58 13.85 -5.44 14.39
C HIS A 58 14.50 -6.83 14.43
N VAL A 59 15.73 -6.87 14.95
CA VAL A 59 16.49 -8.10 15.16
C VAL A 59 16.20 -8.64 16.55
N SER A 60 15.79 -9.89 16.66
CA SER A 60 15.68 -10.61 17.92
C SER A 60 16.34 -11.98 17.78
N GLN A 61 17.52 -12.13 18.38
CA GLN A 61 18.40 -13.28 18.17
C GLN A 61 18.67 -13.44 16.67
N ASP A 62 18.25 -14.56 16.09
CA ASP A 62 18.40 -14.85 14.67
C ASP A 62 17.17 -14.49 13.83
N PHE A 63 16.13 -13.93 14.44
CA PHE A 63 14.90 -13.56 13.75
C PHE A 63 14.91 -12.10 13.36
N LEU A 64 14.61 -11.86 12.08
CA LEU A 64 14.44 -10.52 11.52
C LEU A 64 12.96 -10.26 11.33
N LEU A 65 12.44 -9.26 12.02
CA LEU A 65 11.08 -8.78 11.88
C LEU A 65 11.08 -7.48 11.09
N ILE A 66 10.31 -7.44 10.02
CA ILE A 66 10.08 -6.23 9.23
C ILE A 66 8.58 -5.94 9.17
N ALA A 67 8.21 -4.70 8.83
CA ALA A 67 6.83 -4.34 8.61
C ALA A 67 6.67 -3.58 7.29
N ALA A 68 5.68 -4.00 6.50
CA ALA A 68 5.29 -3.33 5.28
C ALA A 68 3.89 -2.75 5.44
N ARG A 69 3.72 -1.50 5.02
CA ARG A 69 2.44 -0.80 5.02
C ARG A 69 1.96 -0.66 3.58
N LYS A 70 0.78 -1.20 3.31
CA LYS A 70 0.02 -0.90 2.08
C LYS A 70 -1.06 0.10 2.41
N GLU A 71 -1.06 1.22 1.71
CA GLU A 71 -2.15 2.20 1.72
C GLU A 71 -2.92 2.12 0.43
N GLU A 72 -4.24 2.05 0.52
CA GLU A 72 -5.13 1.97 -0.62
C GLU A 72 -6.27 2.97 -0.47
N ARG A 73 -6.51 3.76 -1.52
CA ARG A 73 -7.65 4.67 -1.58
C ARG A 73 -8.86 3.91 -2.03
N ILE A 74 -9.85 3.80 -1.15
CA ILE A 74 -11.11 3.14 -1.47
C ILE A 74 -11.99 4.18 -2.17
N LEU A 75 -12.13 4.03 -3.48
CA LEU A 75 -13.13 4.75 -4.26
C LEU A 75 -14.25 3.76 -4.64
N PRO A 76 -15.41 3.80 -3.95
CA PRO A 76 -16.52 2.91 -4.29
C PRO A 76 -17.00 3.21 -5.70
N GLY A 77 -17.24 2.17 -6.50
CA GLY A 77 -17.80 2.32 -7.85
C GLY A 77 -19.21 2.94 -7.88
N SER A 78 -19.93 2.99 -6.75
CA SER A 78 -21.19 3.73 -6.62
C SER A 78 -20.98 5.23 -6.72
N VAL A 79 -20.05 5.78 -5.94
CA VAL A 79 -19.75 7.23 -5.90
C VAL A 79 -19.33 7.75 -7.28
N VAL A 80 -18.58 6.94 -8.03
CA VAL A 80 -18.17 7.29 -9.41
C VAL A 80 -19.37 7.34 -10.36
N ARG A 81 -20.33 6.43 -10.19
CA ARG A 81 -21.54 6.38 -11.03
C ARG A 81 -22.51 7.52 -10.71
N ASP A 82 -22.69 7.83 -9.44
CA ASP A 82 -23.63 8.88 -9.01
C ASP A 82 -23.13 10.27 -9.45
N ALA A 83 -21.84 10.57 -9.22
CA ALA A 83 -21.22 11.81 -9.71
C ALA A 83 -21.21 11.90 -11.25
N LEU A 84 -21.19 10.76 -11.95
CA LEU A 84 -21.29 10.73 -13.41
C LEU A 84 -22.70 11.07 -13.88
N LYS A 85 -23.75 10.60 -13.19
CA LYS A 85 -25.15 10.90 -13.52
C LYS A 85 -25.46 12.38 -13.30
N GLU A 86 -25.13 12.91 -12.12
CA GLU A 86 -25.33 14.33 -11.78
C GLU A 86 -24.70 15.26 -12.82
N LYS A 87 -23.45 14.99 -13.23
CA LYS A 87 -22.77 15.78 -14.27
C LYS A 87 -23.26 15.55 -15.69
N VAL A 88 -23.90 14.41 -15.99
CA VAL A 88 -24.57 14.22 -17.28
C VAL A 88 -25.87 15.02 -17.31
N GLU A 89 -26.62 15.02 -16.22
CA GLU A 89 -27.85 15.81 -16.06
C GLU A 89 -27.56 17.32 -16.16
N GLU A 90 -26.49 17.82 -15.54
CA GLU A 90 -26.05 19.23 -15.69
C GLU A 90 -25.75 19.61 -17.15
N ILE A 91 -24.97 18.79 -17.87
CA ILE A 91 -24.57 19.11 -19.25
C ILE A 91 -25.77 18.98 -20.21
N GLU A 92 -26.67 18.03 -19.98
CA GLU A 92 -27.90 17.90 -20.76
C GLU A 92 -28.84 19.11 -20.53
N ALA A 93 -28.88 19.64 -19.30
CA ALA A 93 -29.60 20.87 -18.98
C ALA A 93 -28.99 22.12 -19.63
N GLU A 94 -27.65 22.23 -19.69
CA GLU A 94 -26.96 23.39 -20.25
C GLU A 94 -26.91 23.40 -21.79
N GLN A 95 -26.70 22.25 -22.43
CA GLN A 95 -26.39 22.19 -23.87
C GLN A 95 -27.53 21.65 -24.74
N MET A 96 -28.69 21.25 -24.16
CA MET A 96 -29.83 20.67 -24.89
C MET A 96 -29.40 19.58 -25.89
N ARG A 97 -28.35 18.82 -25.58
CA ARG A 97 -27.77 17.81 -26.47
C ARG A 97 -27.34 16.58 -25.66
N LYS A 98 -27.72 15.40 -26.15
CA LYS A 98 -27.36 14.11 -25.54
C LYS A 98 -25.85 13.89 -25.58
N VAL A 99 -25.22 13.74 -24.42
CA VAL A 99 -23.77 13.53 -24.30
C VAL A 99 -23.44 12.04 -24.47
N TYR A 100 -22.66 11.70 -25.50
CA TYR A 100 -22.22 10.31 -25.73
C TYR A 100 -20.94 9.95 -24.96
N LYS A 101 -20.89 8.70 -24.49
CA LYS A 101 -19.94 8.07 -23.54
C LYS A 101 -18.42 8.25 -23.76
N ARG A 102 -17.95 8.83 -24.88
CA ARG A 102 -16.55 8.69 -25.32
C ARG A 102 -15.54 9.61 -24.61
N ASN A 103 -15.98 10.76 -24.08
CA ASN A 103 -15.04 11.79 -23.60
C ASN A 103 -14.93 11.90 -22.06
N GLY A 104 -15.74 11.14 -21.30
CA GLY A 104 -15.88 11.35 -19.85
C GLY A 104 -14.90 10.59 -18.94
N THR A 105 -14.15 9.61 -19.43
CA THR A 105 -13.46 8.64 -18.57
C THR A 105 -12.11 9.11 -18.01
N SER A 106 -11.35 9.92 -18.75
CA SER A 106 -9.95 10.21 -18.41
C SER A 106 -9.75 11.40 -17.45
N SER A 107 -10.50 12.50 -17.60
CA SER A 107 -10.36 13.69 -16.76
C SER A 107 -11.08 13.58 -15.39
N ARG A 108 -12.14 12.75 -15.29
CA ARG A 108 -13.07 12.67 -14.14
C ARG A 108 -12.58 11.90 -12.92
N MET A 109 -11.66 10.95 -13.10
CA MET A 109 -11.08 10.21 -11.96
C MET A 109 -10.31 11.12 -11.00
N LYS A 110 -9.86 12.31 -11.42
CA LYS A 110 -8.97 13.16 -10.63
C LYS A 110 -9.69 13.95 -9.50
N SER A 111 -10.94 14.37 -9.68
CA SER A 111 -11.67 15.18 -8.68
C SER A 111 -12.23 14.32 -7.54
N SER A 112 -12.88 13.20 -7.86
CA SER A 112 -13.47 12.27 -6.88
C SER A 112 -12.41 11.58 -6.00
N ARG A 113 -11.18 11.40 -6.52
CA ARG A 113 -10.08 10.83 -5.74
C ARG A 113 -9.74 11.67 -4.50
N ARG A 114 -9.83 13.00 -4.48
CA ARG A 114 -9.39 13.82 -3.33
C ARG A 114 -10.11 13.51 -2.01
N SER A 115 -11.39 13.13 -2.05
CA SER A 115 -12.22 12.86 -0.86
C SER A 115 -12.16 11.40 -0.34
N CYS A 116 -11.45 10.51 -1.04
CA CYS A 116 -11.46 9.07 -0.71
C CYS A 116 -10.76 8.74 0.62
N ARG A 117 -11.38 7.84 1.40
CA ARG A 117 -10.83 7.25 2.63
C ARG A 117 -9.64 6.35 2.29
N VAL A 118 -8.55 6.52 3.02
CA VAL A 118 -7.35 5.68 2.89
C VAL A 118 -7.45 4.52 3.87
N ARG A 119 -7.28 3.29 3.38
CA ARG A 119 -7.14 2.10 4.21
C ARG A 119 -5.67 1.73 4.29
N SER A 120 -5.12 1.68 5.50
CA SER A 120 -3.78 1.17 5.76
C SER A 120 -3.86 -0.29 6.25
N SER A 121 -2.97 -1.13 5.73
CA SER A 121 -2.77 -2.50 6.19
C SER A 121 -1.30 -2.73 6.42
N VAL A 122 -0.95 -3.40 7.53
CA VAL A 122 0.44 -3.68 7.90
C VAL A 122 0.65 -5.19 7.91
N VAL A 123 1.62 -5.65 7.11
CA VAL A 123 2.05 -7.05 7.06
C VAL A 123 3.41 -7.15 7.73
N ARG A 124 3.60 -8.19 8.55
CA ARG A 124 4.82 -8.39 9.33
C ARG A 124 5.40 -9.78 9.05
N PRO A 125 6.28 -9.92 8.06
CA PRO A 125 6.98 -11.18 7.86
C PRO A 125 8.07 -11.33 8.92
N LEU A 126 8.23 -12.56 9.39
CA LEU A 126 9.30 -12.99 10.28
C LEU A 126 10.26 -13.85 9.45
N LEU A 127 11.51 -13.42 9.33
CA LEU A 127 12.55 -14.20 8.67
C LEU A 127 13.33 -14.98 9.74
N PRO A 128 13.24 -16.32 9.76
CA PRO A 128 14.12 -17.15 10.58
C PRO A 128 15.53 -17.18 9.99
N PRO A 129 16.56 -17.51 10.79
CA PRO A 129 17.89 -17.75 10.24
C PRO A 129 17.87 -18.83 9.17
N SER A 130 18.82 -18.74 8.22
CA SER A 130 19.16 -19.87 7.37
C SER A 130 19.39 -21.07 8.28
N ARG A 131 18.49 -22.05 8.18
CA ARG A 131 18.68 -23.35 8.83
C ARG A 131 19.88 -23.98 8.12
N ARG A 132 21.10 -23.73 8.62
CA ARG A 132 22.22 -24.64 8.36
C ARG A 132 21.71 -26.02 8.69
N ASN A 133 21.64 -26.87 7.67
CA ASN A 133 21.24 -28.27 7.77
C ASN A 133 21.81 -28.86 9.07
N ARG A 134 20.93 -29.20 10.01
CA ARG A 134 21.23 -30.26 10.97
C ARG A 134 21.18 -31.55 10.16
N ALA A 135 22.35 -31.97 9.67
CA ALA A 135 22.64 -33.38 9.44
C ALA A 135 22.94 -34.04 10.78
#